data_AF-A0A5B7I4T8-F1
#
_entry.id   AF-A0A5B7I4T8-F1
#
_cell.length_a   1.000
_cell.length_b   1.000
_cell.length_c   1.000
_cell.angle_alpha   90.00
_cell.angle_beta   90.00
_cell.angle_gamma   90.00
#
_symmetry.space_group_name_H-M   'P 1'
#
loop_
_entity.id
_entity.type
_entity.pdbx_description
1 polymer ?
#
loop_
_entity_poly.entity_id
_entity_poly.type
_entity_poly.pdbx_seq_one_letter_code
_entity_poly.pdbx_strand_id
1 'polypeptide(L)'
;MQPLGRILTNKKSIKHQVSQGPPVAESCSHCGHRHVVGGPVWSAPIHDREFLSSLKESLVEEDFTTYRRMLGVISMMEEELPDVPLYYVLDRLARVASINLCKMVQFRSALLNAGYRVSLSHADPASLKTNAPARVVWDVVRAWERQQPARKTPLPADHPARFILQQDMGTEVNFDLHPNANPESRKKELLRFQVKPEKFWGPKSRAKTSLLHGTLEEKRTRNQGKKRRQPSPQPSAVTKQPREQSPPKVTQQDQQVV
;
A
#
# COMPACT_ATOMS: atom_id res chain seq x y z
N MET A 1 -19.80 -5.18 2.81
CA MET A 1 -19.96 -3.72 2.73
C MET A 1 -21.44 -3.41 2.60
N GLN A 2 -21.91 -2.33 3.20
CA GLN A 2 -23.32 -1.95 3.10
C GLN A 2 -23.53 -1.12 1.82
N PRO A 3 -24.50 -1.47 0.95
CA PRO A 3 -24.86 -0.62 -0.18
C PRO A 3 -25.48 0.68 0.33
N LEU A 4 -25.34 1.79 -0.38
CA LEU A 4 -25.92 3.08 0.04
C LEU A 4 -27.43 3.18 -0.21
N GLY A 5 -27.94 2.42 -1.17
CA GLY A 5 -29.35 2.28 -1.44
C GLY A 5 -29.83 0.87 -1.13
N ARG A 6 -31.07 0.76 -0.65
CA ARG A 6 -31.80 -0.51 -0.54
C ARG A 6 -33.05 -0.45 -1.41
N ILE A 7 -33.34 -1.56 -2.07
CA ILE A 7 -34.57 -1.73 -2.86
C ILE A 7 -35.49 -2.63 -2.04
N LEU A 8 -36.67 -2.11 -1.68
CA LEU A 8 -37.72 -2.86 -1.02
C LEU A 8 -38.75 -3.26 -2.06
N THR A 9 -38.70 -4.52 -2.49
CA THR A 9 -39.70 -5.09 -3.39
C THR A 9 -40.85 -5.65 -2.59
N ASN A 10 -42.01 -4.99 -2.65
CA ASN A 10 -43.27 -5.52 -2.17
C ASN A 10 -44.05 -6.10 -3.36
N LYS A 11 -44.98 -7.04 -3.14
CA LYS A 11 -45.69 -7.80 -4.21
C LYS A 11 -46.32 -6.94 -5.32
N LYS A 12 -46.56 -5.65 -5.07
CA LYS A 12 -47.13 -4.68 -6.03
C LYS A 12 -46.28 -3.42 -6.27
N SER A 13 -45.17 -3.20 -5.55
CA SER A 13 -44.37 -1.98 -5.73
C SER A 13 -42.91 -2.14 -5.33
N ILE A 14 -42.04 -1.43 -6.04
CA ILE A 14 -40.61 -1.33 -5.76
C ILE A 14 -40.36 0.03 -5.11
N LYS A 15 -39.83 0.06 -3.87
CA LYS A 15 -39.46 1.29 -3.17
C LYS A 15 -37.95 1.39 -3.01
N HIS A 16 -37.36 2.48 -3.47
CA HIS A 16 -35.94 2.79 -3.28
C HIS A 16 -35.80 3.62 -2.00
N GLN A 17 -34.92 3.19 -1.09
CA GLN A 17 -34.64 3.89 0.17
C GLN A 17 -33.15 4.00 0.41
N VAL A 18 -32.74 5.00 1.20
CA VAL A 18 -31.36 5.14 1.67
C VAL A 18 -31.09 4.09 2.75
N SER A 19 -29.86 3.59 2.79
CA SER A 19 -29.41 2.67 3.84
C SER A 19 -29.28 3.36 5.20
N GLN A 20 -29.54 2.60 6.27
CA GLN A 20 -29.51 3.10 7.64
C GLN A 20 -28.13 2.89 8.25
N GLY A 21 -27.51 3.99 8.73
CA GLY A 21 -26.34 4.03 9.62
C GLY A 21 -25.10 3.22 9.20
N PRO A 22 -23.90 3.49 9.75
CA PRO A 22 -22.79 2.58 9.57
C PRO A 22 -23.10 1.24 10.26
N PRO A 23 -22.88 0.08 9.62
CA PRO A 23 -23.17 -1.23 10.20
C PRO A 23 -22.11 -1.68 11.21
N VAL A 24 -21.29 -0.74 11.68
CA VAL A 24 -20.09 -0.96 12.50
C VAL A 24 -20.13 -0.04 13.71
N ALA A 25 -19.45 -0.45 14.78
CA ALA A 25 -19.26 0.38 15.96
C ALA A 25 -18.44 1.65 15.65
N GLU A 26 -18.44 2.60 16.58
CA GLU A 26 -17.69 3.86 16.47
C GLU A 26 -16.18 3.66 16.33
N SER A 27 -15.65 2.66 17.03
CA SER A 27 -14.23 2.31 17.04
C SER A 27 -13.97 0.93 16.44
N CYS A 28 -12.80 0.77 15.84
CA CYS A 28 -12.36 -0.47 15.24
C CYS A 28 -12.09 -1.54 16.29
N SER A 29 -12.66 -2.73 16.12
CA SER A 29 -12.45 -3.87 17.00
C SER A 29 -11.01 -4.42 16.99
N HIS A 30 -10.15 -4.01 16.06
CA HIS A 30 -8.79 -4.53 15.91
C HIS A 30 -7.71 -3.56 16.40
N CYS A 31 -7.84 -2.27 16.09
CA CYS A 31 -6.83 -1.26 16.44
C CYS A 31 -7.35 -0.18 17.41
N GLY A 32 -8.63 -0.18 17.78
CA GLY A 32 -9.23 0.79 18.70
C GLY A 32 -9.44 2.20 18.14
N HIS A 33 -8.96 2.49 16.92
CA HIS A 33 -9.11 3.81 16.30
C HIS A 33 -10.53 4.03 15.73
N ARG A 34 -10.94 5.30 15.59
CA ARG A 34 -12.26 5.67 15.04
C ARG A 34 -12.35 5.36 13.55
N HIS A 35 -13.52 4.87 13.12
CA HIS A 35 -13.78 4.62 11.71
C HIS A 35 -13.95 5.93 10.93
N VAL A 36 -13.36 5.99 9.74
CA VAL A 36 -13.57 7.07 8.76
C VAL A 36 -14.41 6.52 7.62
N VAL A 37 -15.45 7.25 7.23
CA VAL A 37 -16.31 6.87 6.10
C VAL A 37 -15.59 7.20 4.79
N GLY A 38 -15.26 6.16 4.03
CA GLY A 38 -14.89 6.28 2.62
C GLY A 38 -16.14 6.35 1.75
N GLY A 39 -16.10 7.17 0.71
CA GLY A 39 -17.25 7.56 -0.11
C GLY A 39 -18.05 6.44 -0.78
N PRO A 40 -19.09 6.80 -1.57
CA PRO A 40 -19.81 5.84 -2.39
C PRO A 40 -18.85 5.10 -3.33
N VAL A 41 -18.83 3.78 -3.27
CA VAL A 41 -18.06 2.95 -4.19
C VAL A 41 -18.94 1.89 -4.82
N TRP A 42 -18.63 1.54 -6.07
CA TRP A 42 -19.22 0.37 -6.71
C TRP A 42 -18.83 -0.88 -5.95
N SER A 43 -19.82 -1.64 -5.47
CA SER A 43 -19.61 -2.83 -4.64
C SER A 43 -20.00 -4.13 -5.34
N ALA A 44 -20.65 -4.05 -6.50
CA ALA A 44 -20.98 -5.22 -7.29
C ALA A 44 -19.74 -5.75 -8.04
N PRO A 45 -19.79 -6.97 -8.58
CA PRO A 45 -18.70 -7.53 -9.36
C PRO A 45 -18.25 -6.59 -10.49
N ILE A 46 -16.94 -6.44 -10.63
CA ILE A 46 -16.32 -5.61 -11.68
C ILE A 46 -16.00 -6.40 -12.95
N HIS A 47 -16.03 -7.73 -12.86
CA HIS A 47 -15.66 -8.64 -13.94
C HIS A 47 -16.83 -9.54 -14.29
N ASP A 48 -17.10 -9.68 -15.57
CA ASP A 48 -17.97 -10.72 -16.12
C ASP A 48 -17.12 -11.88 -16.63
N ARG A 49 -17.30 -13.07 -16.05
CA ARG A 49 -16.49 -14.25 -16.35
C ARG A 49 -16.75 -14.79 -17.76
N GLU A 50 -18.00 -14.76 -18.21
CA GLU A 50 -18.38 -15.27 -19.53
C GLU A 50 -17.74 -14.41 -20.64
N PHE A 51 -17.80 -13.09 -20.44
CA PHE A 51 -17.11 -12.14 -21.32
C PHE A 51 -15.59 -12.33 -21.31
N LEU A 52 -14.98 -12.51 -20.13
CA LEU A 52 -13.52 -12.71 -20.04
C LEU A 52 -13.05 -14.00 -20.70
N SER A 53 -13.79 -15.11 -20.54
CA SER A 53 -13.46 -16.37 -21.21
C SER A 53 -13.63 -16.25 -22.72
N SER A 54 -14.72 -15.64 -23.19
CA SER A 54 -14.94 -15.38 -24.63
C SER A 54 -13.85 -14.47 -25.22
N LEU A 55 -13.46 -13.42 -24.49
CA LEU A 55 -12.38 -12.52 -24.91
C LEU A 55 -11.04 -13.25 -25.01
N LYS A 56 -10.75 -14.13 -24.05
CA LYS A 56 -9.52 -14.92 -24.05
C LYS A 56 -9.45 -15.89 -25.23
N GLU A 57 -10.56 -16.50 -25.60
CA GLU A 57 -10.66 -17.40 -26.76
C GLU A 57 -10.53 -16.66 -28.10
N SER A 58 -11.04 -15.43 -28.17
CA SER A 58 -10.95 -14.60 -29.38
C SER A 58 -9.55 -14.03 -29.67
N LEU A 59 -8.62 -14.13 -28.71
CA LEU A 59 -7.29 -13.57 -28.87
C LEU A 59 -6.40 -14.47 -29.74
N VAL A 60 -5.98 -13.94 -30.87
CA VAL A 60 -5.01 -14.57 -31.79
C VAL A 60 -3.63 -13.89 -31.63
N GLU A 61 -2.55 -14.70 -31.60
CA GLU A 61 -1.19 -14.22 -31.39
C GLU A 61 -0.70 -13.26 -32.48
N GLU A 62 -1.09 -13.52 -33.72
CA GLU A 62 -0.57 -12.82 -34.91
C GLU A 62 -1.09 -11.38 -35.04
N ASP A 63 -2.27 -11.09 -34.46
CA ASP A 63 -2.93 -9.79 -34.60
C ASP A 63 -2.33 -8.71 -33.69
N PHE A 64 -1.67 -9.10 -32.59
CA PHE A 64 -1.29 -8.17 -31.54
C PHE A 64 0.15 -8.35 -31.05
N THR A 65 0.95 -7.30 -31.22
CA THR A 65 2.29 -7.20 -30.60
C THR A 65 2.25 -7.27 -29.06
N THR A 66 1.11 -6.89 -28.45
CA THR A 66 0.86 -6.92 -27.01
C THR A 66 0.14 -8.17 -26.53
N TYR A 67 0.00 -9.20 -27.37
CA TYR A 67 -0.73 -10.44 -27.06
C TYR A 67 -0.38 -11.02 -25.68
N ARG A 68 0.92 -11.22 -25.40
CA ARG A 68 1.41 -11.80 -24.14
C ARG A 68 0.95 -11.01 -22.90
N ARG A 69 0.84 -9.68 -23.04
CA ARG A 69 0.36 -8.79 -21.97
C ARG A 69 -1.14 -8.91 -21.78
N MET A 70 -1.91 -8.96 -22.86
CA MET A 70 -3.36 -9.11 -22.78
C MET A 70 -3.73 -10.44 -22.16
N LEU A 71 -3.12 -11.54 -22.64
CA LEU A 71 -3.33 -12.89 -22.11
C LEU A 71 -3.02 -12.98 -20.61
N GLY A 72 -1.91 -12.36 -20.17
CA GLY A 72 -1.51 -12.36 -18.76
C GLY A 72 -2.47 -11.60 -17.86
N VAL A 73 -2.93 -10.42 -18.29
CA VAL A 73 -3.89 -9.60 -17.54
C VAL A 73 -5.27 -10.27 -17.48
N ILE A 74 -5.79 -10.77 -18.61
CA ILE A 74 -7.09 -11.45 -18.67
C ILE A 74 -7.09 -12.70 -17.80
N SER A 75 -6.01 -13.50 -17.86
CA SER A 75 -5.88 -14.70 -17.02
C SER A 75 -5.89 -14.36 -15.52
N MET A 76 -5.32 -13.22 -15.13
CA MET A 76 -5.41 -12.76 -13.73
C MET A 76 -6.81 -12.30 -13.33
N MET A 77 -7.53 -11.63 -14.22
CA MET A 77 -8.90 -11.20 -13.96
C MET A 77 -9.84 -12.40 -13.83
N GLU A 78 -9.63 -13.45 -14.63
CA GLU A 78 -10.38 -14.71 -14.57
C GLU A 78 -10.16 -15.47 -13.24
N GLU A 79 -8.92 -15.47 -12.73
CA GLU A 79 -8.56 -16.05 -11.43
C GLU A 79 -9.06 -15.23 -10.22
N GLU A 80 -9.49 -13.99 -10.44
CA GLU A 80 -9.90 -13.07 -9.38
C GLU A 80 -11.28 -13.44 -8.82
N LEU A 81 -11.44 -13.27 -7.50
CA LEU A 81 -12.73 -13.43 -6.82
C LEU A 81 -13.68 -12.28 -7.18
N PRO A 82 -14.84 -12.54 -7.82
CA PRO A 82 -15.78 -11.51 -8.26
C PRO A 82 -16.68 -11.01 -7.12
N ASP A 83 -16.88 -11.84 -6.09
CA ASP A 83 -17.71 -11.58 -4.91
C ASP A 83 -17.05 -10.62 -3.92
N VAL A 84 -15.73 -10.45 -4.01
CA VAL A 84 -14.95 -9.61 -3.09
C VAL A 84 -14.49 -8.34 -3.82
N PRO A 85 -15.11 -7.18 -3.54
CA PRO A 85 -14.82 -5.95 -4.27
C PRO A 85 -13.45 -5.34 -3.92
N LEU A 86 -13.06 -5.38 -2.64
CA LEU A 86 -11.80 -4.78 -2.15
C LEU A 86 -10.71 -5.84 -1.96
N TYR A 87 -9.46 -5.40 -1.85
CA TYR A 87 -8.30 -6.25 -1.61
C TYR A 87 -7.46 -5.73 -0.44
N TYR A 88 -6.73 -6.64 0.19
CA TYR A 88 -5.67 -6.34 1.14
C TYR A 88 -4.34 -6.23 0.40
N VAL A 89 -3.42 -5.41 0.92
CA VAL A 89 -2.04 -5.35 0.43
C VAL A 89 -1.14 -5.89 1.53
N LEU A 90 -0.43 -6.98 1.25
CA LEU A 90 0.35 -7.70 2.25
C LEU A 90 1.41 -6.80 2.91
N ASP A 91 2.11 -6.00 2.11
CA ASP A 91 3.12 -5.04 2.59
C ASP A 91 2.51 -4.00 3.54
N ARG A 92 1.27 -3.57 3.27
CA ARG A 92 0.58 -2.62 4.14
C ARG A 92 0.13 -3.27 5.45
N LEU A 93 -0.33 -4.52 5.41
CA LEU A 93 -0.65 -5.28 6.62
C LEU A 93 0.59 -5.45 7.52
N ALA A 94 1.71 -5.85 6.92
CA ALA A 94 2.98 -6.01 7.63
C ALA A 94 3.46 -4.69 8.23
N ARG A 95 3.33 -3.58 7.51
CA ARG A 95 3.68 -2.23 8.01
C ARG A 95 2.80 -1.80 9.19
N VAL A 96 1.49 -2.02 9.12
CA VAL A 96 0.54 -1.65 10.18
C VAL A 96 0.80 -2.46 11.46
N ALA A 97 1.10 -3.76 11.33
CA ALA A 97 1.45 -4.62 12.45
C ALA A 97 2.93 -4.53 12.87
N SER A 98 3.76 -3.81 12.09
CA SER A 98 5.21 -3.70 12.30
C SER A 98 5.92 -5.07 12.44
N ILE A 99 5.56 -6.00 11.56
CA ILE A 99 6.09 -7.36 11.52
C ILE A 99 7.01 -7.57 10.32
N ASN A 100 7.77 -8.66 10.32
CA ASN A 100 8.50 -9.10 9.14
C ASN A 100 7.53 -9.54 8.03
N LEU A 101 7.86 -9.22 6.78
CA LEU A 101 7.01 -9.55 5.64
C LEU A 101 6.99 -11.07 5.38
N CYS A 102 5.80 -11.65 5.30
CA CYS A 102 5.60 -13.05 4.89
C CYS A 102 5.69 -13.20 3.37
N LYS A 103 6.12 -14.37 2.87
CA LYS A 103 6.02 -14.66 1.43
C LYS A 103 4.55 -14.79 1.04
N MET A 104 4.18 -14.19 -0.10
CA MET A 104 2.80 -14.21 -0.60
C MET A 104 2.20 -15.62 -0.71
N VAL A 105 3.01 -16.60 -1.12
CA VAL A 105 2.56 -18.02 -1.25
C VAL A 105 2.25 -18.63 0.12
N GLN A 106 3.04 -18.32 1.16
CA GLN A 106 2.80 -18.82 2.52
C GLN A 106 1.54 -18.19 3.12
N PHE A 107 1.39 -16.86 2.98
CA PHE A 107 0.21 -16.15 3.46
C PHE A 107 -1.08 -16.66 2.79
N ARG A 108 -1.02 -16.90 1.48
CA ARG A 108 -2.13 -17.50 0.72
C ARG A 108 -2.40 -18.94 1.15
N SER A 109 -1.35 -19.74 1.40
CA SER A 109 -1.51 -21.11 1.88
C SER A 109 -2.22 -21.16 3.23
N ALA A 110 -1.85 -20.26 4.15
CA ALA A 110 -2.49 -20.14 5.45
C ALA A 110 -4.00 -19.89 5.38
N LEU A 111 -4.43 -18.98 4.50
CA LEU A 111 -5.85 -18.70 4.31
C LEU A 111 -6.60 -19.85 3.59
N LEU A 112 -5.95 -20.52 2.64
CA LEU A 112 -6.52 -21.68 1.95
C LEU A 112 -6.68 -22.88 2.89
N ASN A 113 -5.66 -23.16 3.72
CA ASN A 113 -5.69 -24.22 4.75
C ASN A 113 -6.77 -23.94 5.81
N ALA A 114 -7.04 -22.67 6.11
CA ALA A 114 -8.15 -22.26 6.97
C ALA A 114 -9.54 -22.36 6.31
N GLY A 115 -9.63 -22.86 5.06
CA GLY A 115 -10.88 -23.09 4.34
C GLY A 115 -11.45 -21.86 3.61
N TYR A 116 -10.70 -20.76 3.52
CA TYR A 116 -11.12 -19.55 2.84
C TYR A 116 -10.62 -19.50 1.40
N ARG A 117 -11.40 -18.87 0.52
CA ARG A 117 -11.01 -18.62 -0.86
C ARG A 117 -10.08 -17.42 -0.92
N VAL A 118 -9.09 -17.51 -1.80
CA VAL A 118 -8.08 -16.49 -1.97
C VAL A 118 -7.76 -16.30 -3.46
N SER A 119 -7.75 -15.06 -3.91
CA SER A 119 -7.20 -14.67 -5.22
C SER A 119 -6.20 -13.52 -5.06
N LEU A 120 -5.38 -13.32 -6.09
CA LEU A 120 -4.65 -12.06 -6.24
C LEU A 120 -5.54 -11.09 -7.00
N SER A 121 -5.25 -9.79 -6.96
CA SER A 121 -5.95 -8.80 -7.80
C SER A 121 -5.04 -8.29 -8.91
N HIS A 122 -5.65 -7.90 -10.02
CA HIS A 122 -4.94 -7.29 -11.14
C HIS A 122 -4.43 -5.87 -10.84
N ALA A 123 -4.93 -5.23 -9.78
CA ALA A 123 -4.59 -3.86 -9.44
C ALA A 123 -3.17 -3.70 -8.86
N ASP A 124 -2.65 -4.67 -8.09
CA ASP A 124 -1.36 -4.57 -7.41
C ASP A 124 -0.72 -5.96 -7.21
N PRO A 125 0.57 -6.17 -7.51
CA PRO A 125 1.26 -7.44 -7.27
C PRO A 125 1.26 -7.92 -5.82
N ALA A 126 1.21 -7.01 -4.85
CA ALA A 126 1.15 -7.35 -3.43
C ALA A 126 -0.30 -7.46 -2.90
N SER A 127 -1.29 -7.43 -3.80
CA SER A 127 -2.71 -7.50 -3.43
C SER A 127 -3.22 -8.93 -3.22
N LEU A 128 -4.19 -9.04 -2.33
CA LEU A 128 -4.85 -10.27 -1.96
C LEU A 128 -6.34 -10.02 -1.75
N LYS A 129 -7.18 -10.77 -2.45
CA LYS A 129 -8.61 -10.84 -2.19
C LYS A 129 -8.93 -12.13 -1.46
N THR A 130 -9.81 -12.04 -0.47
CA THR A 130 -10.26 -13.21 0.28
C THR A 130 -11.67 -12.99 0.80
N ASN A 131 -12.43 -14.07 0.92
CA ASN A 131 -13.71 -14.07 1.63
C ASN A 131 -13.55 -14.22 3.15
N ALA A 132 -12.32 -14.35 3.66
CA ALA A 132 -12.05 -14.43 5.08
C ALA A 132 -12.44 -13.11 5.79
N PRO A 133 -13.06 -13.18 6.98
CA PRO A 133 -13.32 -11.99 7.77
C PRO A 133 -11.99 -11.36 8.22
N ALA A 134 -11.99 -10.04 8.42
CA ALA A 134 -10.79 -9.29 8.79
C ALA A 134 -10.10 -9.86 10.05
N ARG A 135 -10.86 -10.44 10.99
CA ARG A 135 -10.34 -11.13 12.17
C ARG A 135 -9.39 -12.28 11.81
N VAL A 136 -9.76 -13.11 10.84
CA VAL A 136 -8.94 -14.25 10.38
C VAL A 136 -7.69 -13.75 9.67
N VAL A 137 -7.79 -12.69 8.86
CA VAL A 137 -6.63 -12.08 8.20
C VAL A 137 -5.62 -11.59 9.26
N TRP A 138 -6.09 -10.96 10.34
CA TRP A 138 -5.23 -10.56 11.45
C TRP A 138 -4.73 -11.75 12.29
N ASP A 139 -5.49 -12.84 12.42
CA ASP A 139 -5.02 -14.09 13.05
C ASP A 139 -3.82 -14.67 12.29
N VAL A 140 -3.85 -14.69 10.96
CA VAL A 140 -2.70 -15.14 10.15
C VAL A 140 -1.48 -14.25 10.38
N VAL A 141 -1.67 -12.92 10.46
CA VAL A 141 -0.59 -11.97 10.76
C VAL A 141 -0.01 -12.22 12.17
N ARG A 142 -0.87 -12.45 13.17
CA ARG A 142 -0.45 -12.78 14.55
C ARG A 142 0.31 -14.10 14.62
N ALA A 143 -0.17 -15.13 13.91
CA ALA A 143 0.47 -16.43 13.86
C ALA A 143 1.87 -16.34 13.21
N TRP A 144 2.00 -15.54 12.15
CA TRP A 144 3.29 -15.31 11.50
C TRP A 144 4.31 -14.61 12.42
N GLU A 145 3.86 -13.59 13.16
CA GLU A 145 4.72 -12.90 14.12
C GLU A 145 5.21 -13.82 15.26
N ARG A 146 4.41 -14.81 15.66
CA ARG A 146 4.84 -15.84 16.64
C ARG A 146 5.91 -16.76 16.08
N GLN A 147 5.88 -17.09 14.78
CA GLN A 147 6.89 -17.92 14.12
C GLN A 147 8.19 -17.17 13.83
N GLN A 148 8.08 -15.92 13.36
CA GLN A 148 9.23 -15.08 12.99
C GLN A 148 9.15 -13.70 13.64
N PRO A 149 9.46 -13.60 14.93
CA PRO A 149 9.36 -12.33 15.65
C PRO A 149 10.32 -11.30 15.05
N ALA A 150 9.80 -10.10 14.76
CA ALA A 150 10.65 -8.98 14.37
C ALA A 150 11.50 -8.52 15.57
N ARG A 151 12.75 -8.06 15.31
CA ARG A 151 13.54 -7.35 16.34
C ARG A 151 12.86 -6.01 16.60
N LYS A 152 12.21 -5.85 17.76
CA LYS A 152 11.40 -4.67 18.06
C LYS A 152 12.17 -3.64 18.87
N THR A 153 12.19 -2.40 18.37
CA THR A 153 12.23 -1.22 19.23
C THR A 153 10.89 -1.13 19.98
N PRO A 154 10.84 -0.68 21.23
CA PRO A 154 9.58 -0.49 21.94
C PRO A 154 8.64 0.41 21.12
N LEU A 155 7.50 -0.15 20.71
CA LEU A 155 6.49 0.60 19.97
C LEU A 155 5.77 1.57 20.92
N PRO A 156 5.38 2.77 20.47
CA PRO A 156 4.55 3.69 21.24
C PRO A 156 3.25 3.03 21.71
N ALA A 157 2.75 3.44 22.88
CA ALA A 157 1.54 2.87 23.47
C ALA A 157 0.29 2.98 22.57
N ASP A 158 0.21 4.07 21.79
CA ASP A 158 -0.91 4.36 20.88
C ASP A 158 -0.78 3.66 19.50
N HIS A 159 0.31 2.94 19.26
CA HIS A 159 0.56 2.35 17.94
C HIS A 159 -0.42 1.19 17.66
N PRO A 160 -1.11 1.17 16.49
CA PRO A 160 -2.15 0.17 16.18
C PRO A 160 -1.64 -1.28 16.23
N ALA A 161 -0.36 -1.51 15.89
CA ALA A 161 0.26 -2.83 15.98
C ALA A 161 0.14 -3.45 17.38
N ARG A 162 0.23 -2.65 18.45
CA ARG A 162 0.19 -3.15 19.82
C ARG A 162 -1.16 -3.78 20.12
N PHE A 163 -2.24 -3.10 19.76
CA PHE A 163 -3.61 -3.60 19.91
C PHE A 163 -3.86 -4.84 19.06
N ILE A 164 -3.42 -4.83 17.79
CA ILE A 164 -3.64 -5.95 16.86
C ILE A 164 -2.92 -7.22 17.32
N LEU A 165 -1.66 -7.09 17.78
CA LEU A 165 -0.83 -8.24 18.17
C LEU A 165 -1.16 -8.79 19.56
N GLN A 166 -1.74 -7.97 20.45
CA GLN A 166 -2.15 -8.39 21.80
C GLN A 166 -3.45 -9.19 21.82
N GLN A 167 -4.27 -9.09 20.77
CA GLN A 167 -5.53 -9.84 20.69
C GLN A 167 -5.30 -11.34 20.55
N ASP A 168 -6.20 -12.11 21.16
CA ASP A 168 -6.19 -13.57 21.07
C ASP A 168 -6.55 -14.07 19.67
N MET A 169 -5.88 -15.15 19.27
CA MET A 169 -6.16 -15.82 18.02
C MET A 169 -7.36 -16.75 18.19
N GLY A 170 -8.38 -16.59 17.34
CA GLY A 170 -9.56 -17.47 17.35
C GLY A 170 -9.50 -18.59 16.33
N THR A 171 -8.52 -18.54 15.42
CA THR A 171 -8.42 -19.43 14.27
C THR A 171 -7.09 -20.17 14.33
N GLU A 172 -7.11 -21.48 14.10
CA GLU A 172 -5.90 -22.27 13.91
C GLU A 172 -5.33 -21.99 12.51
N VAL A 173 -4.06 -21.61 12.44
CA VAL A 173 -3.40 -21.19 11.20
C VAL A 173 -2.25 -22.13 10.87
N ASN A 174 -2.32 -22.79 9.72
CA ASN A 174 -1.25 -23.63 9.19
C ASN A 174 -0.58 -22.98 7.96
N PHE A 175 0.73 -22.74 8.00
CA PHE A 175 1.51 -22.13 6.91
C PHE A 175 2.10 -23.12 5.90
N ASP A 176 1.80 -24.42 6.02
CA ASP A 176 2.21 -25.44 5.05
C ASP A 176 1.74 -25.10 3.63
N LEU A 177 2.56 -25.40 2.63
CA LEU A 177 2.29 -25.05 1.24
C LEU A 177 1.04 -25.75 0.73
N HIS A 178 0.02 -24.96 0.39
CA HIS A 178 -1.22 -25.46 -0.19
C HIS A 178 -1.08 -25.63 -1.71
N PRO A 179 -1.61 -26.70 -2.33
CA PRO A 179 -1.51 -26.94 -3.78
C PRO A 179 -2.02 -25.76 -4.65
N ASN A 180 -3.10 -25.12 -4.21
CA ASN A 180 -3.72 -23.97 -4.89
C ASN A 180 -3.12 -22.60 -4.49
N ALA A 181 -2.01 -22.59 -3.73
CA ALA A 181 -1.36 -21.35 -3.31
C ALA A 181 -0.66 -20.63 -4.47
N ASN A 182 -0.13 -21.38 -5.44
CA ASN A 182 0.42 -20.79 -6.65
C ASN A 182 -0.65 -20.75 -7.75
N PRO A 183 -1.07 -19.57 -8.23
CA PRO A 183 -2.06 -19.48 -9.31
C PRO A 183 -1.50 -20.02 -10.64
N GLU A 184 -2.39 -20.51 -11.49
CA GLU A 184 -2.04 -21.12 -12.78
C GLU A 184 -1.35 -20.11 -13.71
N SER A 185 -1.80 -18.86 -13.73
CA SER A 185 -1.17 -17.77 -14.48
C SER A 185 0.29 -17.57 -14.12
N ARG A 186 0.67 -17.81 -12.86
CA ARG A 186 2.06 -17.71 -12.39
C ARG A 186 2.84 -18.98 -12.68
N LYS A 187 2.23 -20.16 -12.60
CA LYS A 187 2.86 -21.43 -13.01
C LYS A 187 3.20 -21.44 -14.51
N LYS A 188 2.35 -20.82 -15.33
CA LYS A 188 2.54 -20.66 -16.78
C LYS A 188 3.42 -19.46 -17.17
N GLU A 189 4.02 -18.78 -16.19
CA GLU A 189 4.92 -17.63 -16.40
C GLU A 189 4.33 -16.51 -17.28
N LEU A 190 3.01 -16.30 -17.22
CA LEU A 190 2.35 -15.25 -18.00
C LEU A 190 2.77 -13.84 -17.51
N LEU A 191 2.74 -12.86 -18.40
CA LEU A 191 3.05 -11.47 -18.05
C LEU A 191 1.90 -10.83 -17.26
N ARG A 192 1.95 -11.03 -15.95
CA ARG A 192 0.92 -10.65 -14.98
C ARG A 192 0.84 -9.14 -14.73
N PHE A 193 1.99 -8.51 -14.52
CA PHE A 193 2.11 -7.08 -14.28
C PHE A 193 3.08 -6.48 -15.29
N GLN A 194 2.80 -5.25 -15.70
CA GLN A 194 3.69 -4.53 -16.60
C GLN A 194 4.97 -4.19 -15.86
N VAL A 195 6.09 -4.37 -16.54
CA VAL A 195 7.39 -3.91 -16.04
C VAL A 195 7.28 -2.39 -15.86
N LYS A 196 7.60 -1.92 -14.64
CA LYS A 196 7.68 -0.49 -14.41
C LYS A 196 8.68 0.07 -15.40
N PRO A 197 8.33 1.15 -16.12
CA PRO A 197 9.25 1.69 -17.09
C PRO A 197 10.55 2.16 -16.41
N GLU A 198 11.61 2.28 -17.19
CA GLU A 198 12.95 2.55 -16.67
C GLU A 198 12.99 3.79 -15.77
N LYS A 199 13.94 3.80 -14.83
CA LYS A 199 14.26 5.00 -14.05
C LYS A 199 14.49 6.13 -15.04
N PHE A 200 13.78 7.24 -14.87
CA PHE A 200 13.76 8.41 -15.78
C PHE A 200 12.78 8.35 -16.96
N TRP A 201 11.84 7.41 -16.98
CA TRP A 201 10.71 7.38 -17.92
C TRP A 201 9.90 8.68 -17.91
N GLY A 202 9.65 9.22 -19.10
CA GLY A 202 9.00 10.50 -19.32
C GLY A 202 9.69 11.30 -20.41
N PRO A 203 9.11 12.43 -20.85
CA PRO A 203 9.70 13.29 -21.86
C PRO A 203 11.12 13.68 -21.43
N LYS A 204 12.12 13.32 -22.25
CA LYS A 204 13.51 13.71 -22.03
C LYS A 204 13.62 15.23 -22.08
N SER A 205 14.66 15.78 -21.43
CA SER A 205 14.94 17.22 -21.53
C SER A 205 15.06 17.64 -22.99
N ARG A 206 14.42 18.75 -23.37
CA ARG A 206 14.53 19.35 -24.71
C ARG A 206 16.00 19.42 -25.14
N ALA A 207 16.31 18.89 -26.32
CA ALA A 207 17.65 18.96 -26.88
C ALA A 207 18.08 20.43 -26.99
N LYS A 208 19.24 20.75 -26.43
CA LYS A 208 19.92 22.04 -26.59
C LYS A 208 21.32 21.75 -27.10
N THR A 209 21.76 22.47 -28.12
CA THR A 209 23.15 22.46 -28.61
C THR A 209 24.03 23.04 -27.51
N SER A 210 24.56 22.20 -26.61
CA SER A 210 25.53 22.63 -25.60
C SER A 210 26.91 22.14 -26.01
N LEU A 211 27.86 23.07 -26.12
CA LEU A 211 29.28 22.79 -26.38
C LEU A 211 29.97 22.00 -25.24
N LEU A 212 29.27 21.77 -24.13
CA LEU A 212 29.77 21.02 -22.98
C LEU A 212 29.36 19.54 -23.07
N HIS A 213 30.37 18.67 -23.24
CA HIS A 213 30.28 17.22 -23.06
C HIS A 213 30.08 16.93 -21.56
N GLY A 214 28.84 16.63 -21.19
CA GLY A 214 28.49 16.15 -19.85
C GLY A 214 27.39 15.11 -19.99
N THR A 215 27.37 14.12 -19.08
CA THR A 215 26.40 13.03 -19.10
C THR A 215 24.98 13.58 -18.92
N LEU A 216 23.98 12.87 -19.49
CA LEU A 216 22.58 13.27 -19.41
C LEU A 216 22.08 13.36 -17.96
N GLU A 217 22.65 12.57 -17.06
CA GLU A 217 22.31 12.52 -15.63
C GLU A 217 22.75 13.79 -14.88
N GLU A 218 23.98 14.25 -15.09
CA GLU A 218 24.48 15.51 -14.53
C GLU A 218 23.70 16.73 -15.02
N LYS A 219 23.28 16.71 -16.29
CA LYS A 219 22.40 17.75 -16.84
C LYS A 219 21.02 17.71 -16.17
N ARG A 220 20.50 16.51 -15.87
CA ARG A 220 19.21 16.33 -15.19
C ARG A 220 19.28 16.82 -13.74
N THR A 221 20.29 16.45 -12.96
CA THR A 221 20.47 16.91 -11.58
C THR A 221 20.63 18.43 -11.51
N ARG A 222 21.46 19.00 -12.38
CA ARG A 222 21.68 20.46 -12.48
C ARG A 222 20.41 21.26 -12.80
N ASN A 223 19.47 20.66 -13.53
CA ASN A 223 18.26 21.33 -13.97
C ASN A 223 17.03 21.07 -13.07
N GLN A 224 17.10 20.13 -12.12
CA GLN A 224 16.06 19.94 -11.13
C GLN A 224 16.00 21.14 -10.16
N GLY A 225 14.81 21.61 -9.83
CA GLY A 225 14.61 22.66 -8.81
C GLY A 225 14.90 24.11 -9.24
N LYS A 226 15.38 24.37 -10.47
CA LYS A 226 15.70 25.74 -10.95
C LYS A 226 14.53 26.74 -10.93
N LYS A 227 13.28 26.25 -10.89
CA LYS A 227 12.07 27.07 -10.78
C LYS A 227 11.31 26.87 -9.46
N ARG A 228 11.95 26.33 -8.41
CA ARG A 228 11.37 26.44 -7.07
C ARG A 228 11.42 27.92 -6.69
N ARG A 229 10.26 28.54 -6.47
CA ARG A 229 10.20 29.87 -5.85
C ARG A 229 11.01 29.79 -4.55
N GLN A 230 12.03 30.64 -4.43
CA GLN A 230 12.67 30.92 -3.15
C GLN A 230 11.54 31.23 -2.15
N PRO A 231 11.51 30.62 -0.95
CA PRO A 231 10.63 31.15 0.09
C PRO A 231 11.03 32.61 0.31
N SER A 232 10.04 33.50 0.28
CA SER A 232 10.22 34.92 0.58
C SER A 232 11.00 35.07 1.90
N PRO A 233 12.03 35.93 1.96
CA PRO A 233 12.74 36.16 3.22
C PRO A 233 11.71 36.64 4.25
N GLN A 234 11.56 35.88 5.33
CA GLN A 234 10.80 36.35 6.48
C GLN A 234 11.47 37.59 7.05
N PRO A 235 10.71 38.58 7.56
CA PRO A 235 11.28 39.77 8.15
C PRO A 235 12.19 39.37 9.30
N SER A 236 13.40 39.96 9.28
CA SER A 236 14.48 39.76 10.23
C SER A 236 13.98 39.72 11.67
N ALA A 237 14.13 38.55 12.31
CA ALA A 237 14.11 38.45 13.75
C ALA A 237 15.24 39.35 14.29
N VAL A 238 14.85 40.32 15.10
CA VAL A 238 15.74 41.21 15.85
C VAL A 238 16.70 40.35 16.68
N THR A 239 17.94 40.22 16.22
CA THR A 239 19.05 39.71 17.02
C THR A 239 19.28 40.70 18.15
N LYS A 240 18.79 40.38 19.36
CA LYS A 240 19.19 41.08 20.58
C LYS A 240 20.71 40.94 20.72
N GLN A 241 21.42 42.07 20.67
CA GLN A 241 22.84 42.15 20.95
C GLN A 241 23.13 41.61 22.35
N PRO A 242 24.14 40.74 22.54
CA PRO A 242 24.69 40.46 23.86
C PRO A 242 25.37 41.72 24.41
N ARG A 243 25.01 42.08 25.63
CA ARG A 243 25.55 43.19 26.42
C ARG A 243 27.06 42.98 26.64
N GLU A 244 27.90 43.83 26.06
CA GLU A 244 29.34 43.89 26.32
C GLU A 244 29.58 44.10 27.82
N GLN A 245 30.32 43.18 28.44
CA GLN A 245 30.94 43.39 29.74
C GLN A 245 32.23 44.16 29.50
N SER A 246 32.30 45.36 30.05
CA SER A 246 33.50 46.21 30.07
C SER A 246 34.63 45.56 30.87
N PRO A 247 35.89 45.65 30.41
CA PRO A 247 37.03 45.06 31.10
C PRO A 247 37.44 45.88 32.34
N PRO A 248 38.02 45.23 33.38
CA PRO A 248 38.49 45.92 34.57
C PRO A 248 39.77 46.72 34.29
N LYS A 249 39.85 47.93 34.86
CA LYS A 249 41.04 48.78 34.88
C LYS A 249 42.13 48.13 35.75
N VAL A 250 43.30 47.86 35.17
CA VAL A 250 44.52 47.53 35.91
C VAL A 250 45.32 48.82 36.11
N THR A 251 45.54 49.17 37.37
CA THR A 251 46.37 50.27 37.84
C THR A 251 47.84 49.84 37.81
N GLN A 252 48.73 50.78 37.46
CA GLN A 252 50.20 50.63 37.45
C GLN A 252 50.74 50.03 38.75
N GLN A 253 51.76 49.17 38.64
CA GLN A 253 52.90 49.18 39.55
C GLN A 253 54.16 48.57 38.91
N ASP A 254 55.22 49.33 39.09
CA ASP A 254 56.64 49.20 38.76
C ASP A 254 57.38 47.90 39.16
N GLN A 255 58.55 47.70 38.51
CA GLN A 255 59.79 47.04 39.01
C GLN A 255 59.73 45.49 39.17
N GLN A 256 60.76 44.66 38.94
CA GLN A 256 62.20 44.80 38.70
C GLN A 256 62.72 43.46 38.11
N VAL A 257 63.63 43.56 37.15
CA VAL A 257 64.94 42.88 37.05
C VAL A 257 65.13 41.54 37.80
N VAL A 258 65.33 40.44 37.07
CA VAL A 258 66.58 39.65 36.86
C VAL A 258 66.22 38.45 35.96
#